data_AF-A0A7S1JDV9-F1
#
_entry.id   AF-A0A7S1JDV9-F1
#
_cell.length_a   1.000
_cell.length_b   1.000
_cell.length_c   1.000
_cell.angle_alpha   90.00
_cell.angle_beta   90.00
_cell.angle_gamma   90.00
#
_symmetry.space_group_name_H-M   'P 1'
#
loop_
_entity.id
_entity.type
_entity.pdbx_description
1 polymer ?
#
loop_
_entity_poly.entity_id
_entity_poly.type
_entity_poly.pdbx_seq_one_letter_code
_entity_poly.pdbx_strand_id
1 'polypeptide(L)'
;SFLFNEFLSSYVLPSVKTNRNAETTFPIEEKVRGFLVDQASHILLVAAGAGTGKTSLALSMSHGTWKLDHYWLFVSLPSVEAPFEELGLVRHLQRSFGFDEEGLAELQTKPVILILDSLDEVPAPETAPTTSWWDLNRLDRWENVRLIVTCREECVSEYGQCIGNHTQLFLQGFDQQQMEGYIHARLSDCHR
;
A
#
# COMPACT_ATOMS: atom_id res chain seq x y z
N SER A 1 10.76 5.12 15.44
CA SER A 1 12.00 5.16 16.25
C SER A 1 11.93 4.09 17.35
N PHE A 2 13.04 3.38 17.62
CA PHE A 2 13.20 2.18 18.47
C PHE A 2 12.12 1.09 18.37
N LEU A 3 10.93 1.27 18.96
CA LEU A 3 9.81 0.31 18.93
C LEU A 3 9.41 -0.11 17.51
N PHE A 4 9.50 0.83 16.56
CA PHE A 4 9.20 0.55 15.17
C PHE A 4 10.25 -0.36 14.50
N ASN A 5 11.53 -0.21 14.85
CA ASN A 5 12.59 -1.08 14.32
C ASN A 5 12.50 -2.49 14.92
N GLU A 6 12.12 -2.58 16.20
CA GLU A 6 11.84 -3.86 16.86
C GLU A 6 10.64 -4.56 16.22
N PHE A 7 9.55 -3.82 15.98
CA PHE A 7 8.40 -4.31 15.20
C PHE A 7 8.84 -4.88 13.85
N LEU A 8 9.59 -4.13 13.03
CA LEU A 8 10.06 -4.58 11.72
C LEU A 8 10.96 -5.82 11.81
N SER A 9 11.79 -5.92 12.85
CA SER A 9 12.70 -7.05 13.03
C SER A 9 11.98 -8.37 13.34
N SER A 10 10.79 -8.29 13.93
CA SER A 10 9.92 -9.43 14.26
C SER A 10 8.75 -9.62 13.28
N TYR A 11 8.57 -8.71 12.32
CA TYR A 11 7.41 -8.74 11.44
C TYR A 11 7.58 -9.85 10.39
N VAL A 12 6.69 -10.84 10.44
CA VAL A 12 6.62 -11.89 9.45
C VAL A 12 5.80 -11.40 8.27
N LEU A 13 6.35 -11.50 7.06
CA LEU A 13 5.60 -11.10 5.86
C LEU A 13 4.43 -12.07 5.63
N PRO A 14 3.21 -11.55 5.41
CA PRO A 14 2.03 -12.37 5.18
C PRO A 14 2.07 -13.03 3.80
N SER A 15 1.27 -14.09 3.66
CA SER A 15 1.00 -14.70 2.36
C SER A 15 -0.20 -14.03 1.68
N VAL A 16 -0.28 -14.16 0.36
CA VAL A 16 -1.37 -13.60 -0.46
C VAL A 16 -1.98 -14.64 -1.39
N LYS A 17 -3.21 -14.38 -1.81
CA LYS A 17 -3.88 -15.06 -2.92
C LYS A 17 -4.15 -14.06 -4.04
N THR A 18 -4.13 -14.51 -5.30
CA THR A 18 -4.50 -13.67 -6.46
C THR A 18 -6.00 -13.62 -6.71
N ASN A 19 -6.77 -14.52 -6.10
CA ASN A 19 -8.23 -14.54 -6.10
C ASN A 19 -8.70 -14.98 -4.70
N ARG A 20 -9.80 -14.40 -4.21
CA ARG A 20 -10.42 -14.75 -2.91
C ARG A 20 -10.64 -16.26 -2.75
N ASN A 21 -10.98 -16.95 -3.84
CA ASN A 21 -11.29 -18.38 -3.84
C ASN A 21 -10.10 -19.28 -4.22
N ALA A 22 -8.90 -18.72 -4.43
CA ALA A 22 -7.74 -19.53 -4.77
C ALA A 22 -7.33 -20.43 -3.59
N GLU A 23 -6.92 -21.66 -3.87
CA GLU A 23 -6.34 -22.55 -2.87
C GLU A 23 -4.86 -22.25 -2.63
N THR A 24 -4.16 -21.82 -3.69
CA THR A 24 -2.74 -21.51 -3.65
C THR A 24 -2.46 -20.15 -3.03
N THR A 25 -1.52 -20.12 -2.10
CA THR A 25 -0.96 -18.90 -1.51
C THR A 25 0.45 -18.65 -2.02
N PHE A 26 0.87 -17.39 -2.01
CA PHE A 26 2.20 -16.94 -2.42
C PHE A 26 2.79 -16.00 -1.38
N PRO A 27 4.13 -15.95 -1.24
CA PRO A 27 4.77 -14.89 -0.47
C PRO A 27 4.42 -13.52 -1.06
N ILE A 28 3.98 -12.57 -0.23
CA ILE A 28 3.63 -11.23 -0.71
C ILE A 28 4.81 -10.53 -1.39
N GLU A 29 6.02 -10.78 -0.90
CA GLU A 29 7.24 -10.18 -1.45
C GLU A 29 7.43 -10.50 -2.94
N GLU A 30 7.22 -11.76 -3.31
CA GLU A 30 7.30 -12.22 -4.69
C GLU A 30 6.31 -11.47 -5.58
N LYS A 31 5.06 -11.31 -5.13
CA LYS A 31 4.00 -10.69 -5.95
C LYS A 31 4.16 -9.19 -6.11
N VAL A 32 4.59 -8.48 -5.07
CA VAL A 32 4.91 -7.05 -5.21
C VAL A 32 6.12 -6.88 -6.10
N ARG A 33 7.20 -7.68 -5.94
CA ARG A 33 8.36 -7.59 -6.84
C ARG A 33 7.96 -7.83 -8.29
N GLY A 34 7.12 -8.83 -8.55
CA GLY A 34 6.54 -9.10 -9.86
C GLY A 34 5.74 -7.91 -10.40
N PHE A 35 4.88 -7.31 -9.58
CA PHE A 35 4.13 -6.11 -9.93
C PHE A 35 5.04 -4.92 -10.27
N LEU A 36 6.11 -4.70 -9.52
CA LEU A 36 7.02 -3.57 -9.72
C LEU A 36 7.82 -3.66 -11.03
N VAL A 37 8.01 -4.87 -11.58
CA VAL A 37 8.64 -5.06 -12.90
C VAL A 37 7.64 -5.15 -14.05
N ASP A 38 6.39 -5.50 -13.77
CA ASP A 38 5.33 -5.65 -14.76
C ASP A 38 4.82 -4.28 -15.25
N GLN A 39 4.65 -4.11 -16.56
CA GLN A 39 4.12 -2.87 -17.14
C GLN A 39 2.60 -2.91 -17.39
N ALA A 40 1.92 -4.02 -17.08
CA ALA A 40 0.49 -4.19 -17.33
C ALA A 40 -0.40 -3.34 -16.42
N SER A 41 0.04 -3.04 -15.21
CA SER A 41 -0.70 -2.24 -14.22
C SER A 41 0.24 -1.33 -13.43
N HIS A 42 -0.24 -0.13 -13.13
CA HIS A 42 0.43 0.81 -12.23
C HIS A 42 -0.11 0.75 -10.79
N ILE A 43 -1.17 -0.02 -10.56
CA ILE A 43 -1.87 -0.07 -9.27
C ILE A 43 -1.95 -1.52 -8.79
N LEU A 44 -1.52 -1.73 -7.55
CA LEU A 44 -1.67 -2.97 -6.81
C LEU A 44 -2.62 -2.74 -5.63
N LEU A 45 -3.82 -3.33 -5.70
CA LEU A 45 -4.79 -3.33 -4.62
C LEU A 45 -4.56 -4.53 -3.69
N VAL A 46 -4.26 -4.27 -2.43
CA VAL A 46 -4.01 -5.27 -1.39
C VAL A 46 -5.19 -5.27 -0.42
N ALA A 47 -6.07 -6.24 -0.61
CA ALA A 47 -7.32 -6.37 0.13
C ALA A 47 -7.22 -7.42 1.24
N ALA A 48 -7.79 -7.15 2.41
CA ALA A 48 -8.02 -8.17 3.45
C ALA A 48 -8.96 -7.70 4.57
N GLY A 49 -9.48 -8.67 5.34
CA GLY A 49 -10.30 -8.41 6.52
C GLY A 49 -9.61 -7.57 7.60
N ALA A 50 -10.38 -7.11 8.59
CA ALA A 50 -9.86 -6.34 9.71
C ALA A 50 -8.83 -7.14 10.53
N GLY A 51 -7.79 -6.47 11.04
CA GLY A 51 -6.78 -7.10 11.90
C GLY A 51 -5.74 -7.99 11.20
N THR A 52 -5.77 -8.12 9.87
CA THR A 52 -4.82 -8.92 9.08
C THR A 52 -3.43 -8.29 8.90
N GLY A 53 -3.21 -7.07 9.41
CA GLY A 53 -1.91 -6.41 9.37
C GLY A 53 -1.62 -5.63 8.08
N LYS A 54 -2.64 -5.08 7.40
CA LYS A 54 -2.48 -4.22 6.21
C LYS A 54 -1.54 -3.03 6.44
N THR A 55 -1.80 -2.24 7.48
CA THR A 55 -0.95 -1.10 7.88
C THR A 55 0.46 -1.57 8.26
N SER A 56 0.56 -2.69 8.98
CA SER A 56 1.84 -3.31 9.34
C SER A 56 2.69 -3.67 8.11
N LEU A 57 2.06 -4.23 7.08
CA LEU A 57 2.69 -4.50 5.79
C LEU A 57 3.09 -3.20 5.08
N ALA A 58 2.19 -2.23 5.00
CA ALA A 58 2.42 -0.94 4.34
C ALA A 58 3.65 -0.22 4.94
N LEU A 59 3.73 -0.19 6.27
CA LEU A 59 4.87 0.34 7.00
C LEU A 59 6.14 -0.50 6.80
N SER A 60 6.03 -1.84 6.73
CA SER A 60 7.20 -2.69 6.44
C SER A 60 7.79 -2.41 5.05
N MET A 61 6.93 -2.22 4.04
CA MET A 61 7.37 -1.90 2.68
C MET A 61 8.07 -0.53 2.60
N SER A 62 7.51 0.50 3.24
CA SER A 62 8.05 1.87 3.15
C SER A 62 9.43 2.03 3.81
N HIS A 63 9.79 1.14 4.74
CA HIS A 63 11.05 1.19 5.48
C HIS A 63 12.19 0.37 4.87
N GLY A 64 12.06 -0.07 3.61
CA GLY A 64 13.23 -0.36 2.76
C GLY A 64 13.80 -1.77 2.85
N THR A 65 13.10 -2.74 3.46
CA THR A 65 13.54 -4.14 3.43
C THR A 65 13.47 -4.78 2.03
N TRP A 66 12.82 -4.12 1.06
CA TRP A 66 12.48 -4.68 -0.24
C TRP A 66 13.50 -4.37 -1.35
N LYS A 67 14.63 -3.71 -1.03
CA LYS A 67 15.83 -3.53 -1.89
C LYS A 67 15.52 -3.23 -3.37
N LEU A 68 14.83 -2.12 -3.62
CA LEU A 68 14.67 -1.57 -4.97
C LEU A 68 14.99 -0.07 -4.92
N ASP A 69 15.66 0.44 -5.95
CA ASP A 69 16.02 1.86 -6.11
C ASP A 69 14.76 2.68 -6.48
N HIS A 70 13.82 2.76 -5.55
CA HIS A 70 12.60 3.57 -5.65
C HIS A 70 12.47 4.44 -4.41
N TYR A 71 11.83 5.59 -4.55
CA TYR A 71 11.34 6.35 -3.41
C TYR A 71 10.04 5.73 -2.92
N TRP A 72 10.05 5.21 -1.71
CA TRP A 72 8.87 4.62 -1.08
C TRP A 72 8.22 5.63 -0.16
N LEU A 73 7.03 6.10 -0.50
CA LEU A 73 6.30 7.09 0.29
C LEU A 73 5.05 6.46 0.87
N PHE A 74 4.99 6.39 2.20
CA PHE A 74 3.80 5.96 2.91
C PHE A 74 2.85 7.14 3.10
N VAL A 75 1.57 6.94 2.76
CA VAL A 75 0.49 7.90 2.96
C VAL A 75 -0.69 7.17 3.60
N SER A 76 -1.13 7.67 4.75
CA SER A 76 -2.40 7.25 5.34
C SER A 76 -3.53 8.00 4.62
N LEU A 77 -4.36 7.28 3.86
CA LEU A 77 -5.44 7.91 3.08
C LEU A 77 -6.45 8.69 3.93
N PRO A 78 -6.81 8.27 5.15
CA PRO A 78 -7.64 9.07 6.07
C PRO A 78 -7.06 10.45 6.42
N SER A 79 -5.74 10.63 6.28
CA SER A 79 -5.09 11.92 6.51
C SER A 79 -5.09 12.83 5.27
N VAL A 80 -5.51 12.31 4.11
CA VAL A 80 -5.64 13.08 2.87
C VAL A 80 -6.97 13.81 2.92
N GLU A 81 -6.91 15.14 2.92
CA GLU A 81 -8.10 15.99 2.76
C GLU A 81 -8.64 15.81 1.34
N ALA A 82 -9.92 15.43 1.24
CA ALA A 82 -10.63 15.24 -0.04
C ALA A 82 -9.84 14.41 -1.08
N PRO A 83 -9.53 13.12 -0.80
CA PRO A 83 -8.61 12.33 -1.60
C PRO A 83 -9.11 12.09 -3.03
N PHE A 84 -10.42 12.09 -3.25
CA PHE A 84 -11.05 11.92 -4.57
C PHE A 84 -11.29 13.25 -5.31
N GLU A 85 -10.78 14.39 -4.83
CA GLU A 85 -10.75 15.63 -5.59
C GLU A 85 -9.53 15.72 -6.51
N GLU A 86 -9.61 16.59 -7.52
CA GLU A 86 -8.51 16.85 -8.44
C GLU A 86 -7.24 17.27 -7.67
N LEU A 87 -6.15 16.52 -7.90
CA LEU A 87 -4.86 16.68 -7.24
C LEU A 87 -4.88 16.53 -5.71
N GLY A 88 -5.92 15.94 -5.11
CA GLY A 88 -6.02 15.77 -3.65
C GLY A 88 -4.81 15.06 -3.03
N LEU A 89 -4.37 13.95 -3.63
CA LEU A 89 -3.16 13.23 -3.19
C LEU A 89 -1.91 14.07 -3.39
N VAL A 90 -1.74 14.68 -4.57
CA VAL A 90 -0.53 15.46 -4.91
C VAL A 90 -0.37 16.64 -3.96
N ARG A 91 -1.47 17.36 -3.67
CA ARG A 91 -1.49 18.45 -2.68
C ARG A 91 -1.14 17.95 -1.28
N HIS A 92 -1.63 16.77 -0.90
CA HIS A 92 -1.25 16.16 0.37
C HIS A 92 0.25 15.82 0.41
N LEU A 93 0.82 15.25 -0.66
CA LEU A 93 2.26 14.97 -0.74
C LEU A 93 3.09 16.26 -0.57
N GLN A 94 2.70 17.35 -1.25
CA GLN A 94 3.37 18.65 -1.10
C GLN A 94 3.34 19.15 0.35
N ARG A 95 2.17 19.10 1.00
CA ARG A 95 2.00 19.58 2.38
C ARG A 95 2.72 18.69 3.40
N SER A 96 2.55 17.38 3.30
CA SER A 96 3.02 16.42 4.32
C SER A 96 4.52 16.18 4.26
N PHE A 97 5.12 16.24 3.08
CA PHE A 97 6.56 16.06 2.89
C PHE A 97 7.32 17.38 2.69
N GLY A 98 6.61 18.52 2.64
CA GLY A 98 7.21 19.84 2.49
C GLY A 98 7.83 20.08 1.11
N PHE A 99 7.35 19.39 0.07
CA PHE A 99 7.81 19.64 -1.29
C PHE A 99 7.28 20.98 -1.79
N ASP A 100 8.18 21.84 -2.25
CA ASP A 100 7.84 22.95 -3.11
C ASP A 100 7.60 22.45 -4.56
N GLU A 101 7.36 23.39 -5.48
CA GLU A 101 7.08 23.04 -6.89
C GLU A 101 8.27 22.33 -7.54
N GLU A 102 9.49 22.74 -7.24
CA GLU A 102 10.71 22.15 -7.81
C GLU A 102 10.96 20.75 -7.24
N GLY A 103 10.81 20.56 -5.93
CA GLY A 103 10.96 19.26 -5.27
C GLY A 103 9.89 18.26 -5.72
N LEU A 104 8.64 18.70 -5.95
CA LEU A 104 7.61 17.85 -6.51
C LEU A 104 7.93 17.47 -7.97
N ALA A 105 8.39 18.43 -8.78
CA ALA A 105 8.81 18.16 -10.15
C ALA A 105 9.98 17.19 -10.20
N GLU A 106 10.96 17.31 -9.30
CA GLU A 106 12.05 16.33 -9.19
C GLU A 106 11.50 14.95 -8.84
N LEU A 107 10.63 14.85 -7.83
CA LEU A 107 10.01 13.57 -7.44
C LEU A 107 9.26 12.89 -8.60
N GLN A 108 8.58 13.67 -9.44
CA GLN A 108 7.86 13.20 -10.63
C GLN A 108 8.78 12.55 -11.68
N THR A 109 10.08 12.88 -11.68
CA THR A 109 11.10 12.29 -12.59
C THR A 109 11.80 11.06 -12.01
N LYS A 110 11.44 10.63 -10.79
CA LYS A 110 12.06 9.47 -10.14
C LYS A 110 11.14 8.25 -10.18
N PRO A 111 11.70 7.03 -10.05
CA PRO A 111 10.91 5.85 -9.69
C PRO A 111 10.31 6.02 -8.29
N VAL A 112 8.99 6.10 -8.20
CA VAL A 112 8.26 6.34 -6.95
C VAL A 112 7.23 5.23 -6.72
N ILE A 113 7.18 4.73 -5.49
CA ILE A 113 6.12 3.84 -5.02
C ILE A 113 5.36 4.57 -3.92
N LEU A 114 4.11 4.91 -4.20
CA LEU A 114 3.19 5.46 -3.20
C LEU A 114 2.44 4.30 -2.56
N ILE A 115 2.64 4.12 -1.25
CA ILE A 115 1.92 3.15 -0.43
C ILE A 115 0.79 3.91 0.25
N LEU A 116 -0.44 3.55 -0.09
CA LEU A 116 -1.65 4.27 0.25
C LEU A 116 -2.48 3.38 1.15
N ASP A 117 -2.45 3.68 2.45
CA ASP A 117 -3.01 2.81 3.47
C ASP A 117 -4.43 3.23 3.87
N SER A 118 -5.29 2.24 4.11
CA SER A 118 -6.66 2.39 4.62
C SER A 118 -7.63 3.12 3.69
N LEU A 119 -7.74 2.68 2.44
CA LEU A 119 -8.72 3.24 1.49
C LEU A 119 -10.17 3.10 1.99
N ASP A 120 -10.48 2.00 2.67
CA ASP A 120 -11.81 1.73 3.24
C ASP A 120 -12.22 2.68 4.37
N GLU A 121 -11.28 3.46 4.91
CA GLU A 121 -11.56 4.45 5.96
C GLU A 121 -11.86 5.85 5.40
N VAL A 122 -11.76 6.02 4.08
CA VAL A 122 -12.12 7.25 3.38
C VAL A 122 -13.50 7.08 2.77
N PRO A 123 -14.44 8.02 2.91
CA PRO A 123 -15.74 7.93 2.25
C PRO A 123 -15.61 7.70 0.73
N ALA A 124 -16.27 6.66 0.21
CA ALA A 124 -16.37 6.46 -1.22
C ALA A 124 -17.10 7.64 -1.88
N PRO A 125 -16.76 8.00 -3.14
CA PRO A 125 -17.51 8.99 -3.88
C PRO A 125 -18.99 8.60 -3.99
N GLU A 126 -19.91 9.55 -3.75
CA GLU A 126 -21.36 9.30 -3.80
C GLU A 126 -21.85 8.86 -5.20
N THR A 127 -21.08 9.17 -6.24
CA THR A 127 -21.35 8.76 -7.62
C THR A 127 -20.12 8.10 -8.21
N ALA A 128 -20.32 7.08 -9.05
CA ALA A 128 -19.24 6.45 -9.80
C ALA A 128 -18.50 7.54 -10.58
N PRO A 129 -17.21 7.77 -10.30
CA PRO A 129 -16.51 8.90 -10.89
C PRO A 129 -16.31 8.62 -12.37
N THR A 130 -16.52 9.66 -13.20
CA THR A 130 -16.23 9.59 -14.65
C THR A 130 -14.74 9.53 -14.95
N THR A 131 -13.91 9.79 -13.93
CA THR A 131 -12.45 9.92 -14.01
C THR A 131 -11.84 9.09 -12.89
N SER A 132 -10.81 8.28 -13.20
CA SER A 132 -10.18 7.46 -12.19
C SER A 132 -9.35 8.31 -11.21
N TRP A 133 -9.10 7.79 -10.02
CA TRP A 133 -8.25 8.44 -9.01
C TRP A 133 -6.82 8.67 -9.52
N TRP A 134 -6.33 7.77 -10.37
CA TRP A 134 -5.08 7.92 -11.11
C TRP A 134 -5.07 9.19 -11.96
N ASP A 135 -6.11 9.39 -12.76
CA ASP A 135 -6.23 10.53 -13.68
C ASP A 135 -6.49 11.85 -12.91
N LEU A 136 -7.32 11.81 -11.87
CA LEU A 136 -7.60 12.96 -10.99
C LEU A 136 -6.32 13.53 -10.37
N ASN A 137 -5.34 12.67 -10.08
CA ASN A 137 -4.06 13.06 -9.52
C ASN A 137 -2.96 13.24 -10.58
N ARG A 138 -3.32 13.13 -11.87
CA ARG A 138 -2.41 13.30 -13.01
C ARG A 138 -1.14 12.46 -12.89
N LEU A 139 -1.29 11.23 -12.39
CA LEU A 139 -0.18 10.30 -12.16
C LEU A 139 0.40 9.77 -13.48
N ASP A 140 -0.36 9.87 -14.57
CA ASP A 140 0.11 9.66 -15.94
C ASP A 140 1.26 10.59 -16.36
N ARG A 141 1.43 11.73 -15.66
CA ARG A 141 2.52 12.69 -15.92
C ARG A 141 3.82 12.38 -15.19
N TRP A 142 3.80 11.41 -14.26
CA TRP A 142 5.00 10.99 -13.54
C TRP A 142 5.75 9.97 -14.39
N GLU A 143 7.08 10.05 -14.45
CA GLU A 143 7.87 9.18 -15.33
C GLU A 143 7.76 7.71 -14.95
N ASN A 144 7.72 7.40 -13.65
CA ASN A 144 7.63 6.03 -13.16
C ASN A 144 7.02 5.99 -11.75
N VAL A 145 5.70 6.16 -11.66
CA VAL A 145 4.96 6.02 -10.40
C VAL A 145 4.17 4.71 -10.36
N ARG A 146 4.17 4.07 -9.20
CA ARG A 146 3.33 2.91 -8.89
C ARG A 146 2.61 3.11 -7.57
N LEU A 147 1.41 2.56 -7.49
CA LEU A 147 0.56 2.61 -6.32
C LEU A 147 0.42 1.23 -5.69
N ILE A 148 0.60 1.15 -4.38
CA ILE A 148 0.19 0.00 -3.58
C ILE A 148 -0.88 0.50 -2.61
N VAL A 149 -2.12 0.08 -2.82
CA VAL A 149 -3.28 0.57 -2.08
C VAL A 149 -3.79 -0.52 -1.17
N THR A 150 -3.97 -0.26 0.12
CA THR A 150 -4.56 -1.22 1.05
C THR A 150 -6.03 -0.91 1.28
N CYS A 151 -6.85 -1.95 1.38
CA CYS A 151 -8.27 -1.80 1.73
C CYS A 151 -8.85 -3.05 2.40
N ARG A 152 -10.04 -2.91 2.95
CA ARG A 152 -10.89 -4.05 3.33
C ARG A 152 -11.39 -4.82 2.11
N GLU A 153 -11.47 -6.14 2.24
CA GLU A 153 -11.91 -6.99 1.12
C GLU A 153 -13.35 -6.72 0.69
N GLU A 154 -14.21 -6.34 1.63
CA GLU A 154 -15.59 -5.95 1.38
C GLU A 154 -15.72 -4.65 0.56
N CYS A 155 -14.70 -3.79 0.58
CA CYS A 155 -14.69 -2.50 -0.10
C CYS A 155 -14.16 -2.59 -1.54
N VAL A 156 -13.63 -3.73 -1.97
CA VAL A 156 -13.01 -3.87 -3.31
C VAL A 156 -13.97 -3.48 -4.43
N SER A 157 -15.24 -3.90 -4.37
CA SER A 157 -16.22 -3.57 -5.41
C SER A 157 -16.59 -2.10 -5.44
N GLU A 158 -16.64 -1.46 -4.27
CA GLU A 158 -17.03 -0.06 -4.10
C GLU A 158 -15.94 0.87 -4.64
N TYR A 159 -14.68 0.63 -4.28
CA TYR A 159 -13.58 1.50 -4.68
C TYR A 159 -12.90 1.06 -5.97
N GLY A 160 -13.03 -0.21 -6.40
CA GLY A 160 -12.33 -0.74 -7.57
C GLY A 160 -12.61 0.04 -8.85
N GLN A 161 -13.83 0.58 -9.00
CA GLN A 161 -14.19 1.46 -10.12
C GLN A 161 -13.56 2.86 -10.01
N CYS A 162 -13.37 3.35 -8.79
CA CYS A 162 -12.84 4.68 -8.53
C CYS A 162 -11.31 4.74 -8.72
N ILE A 163 -10.59 3.68 -8.41
CA ILE A 163 -9.12 3.70 -8.39
C ILE A 163 -8.54 3.60 -9.82
N GLY A 164 -9.19 2.84 -10.71
CA GLY A 164 -8.73 2.59 -12.08
C GLY A 164 -8.28 1.13 -12.31
N ASN A 165 -7.59 0.87 -13.42
CA ASN A 165 -7.08 -0.46 -13.74
C ASN A 165 -6.05 -0.89 -12.69
N HIS A 166 -6.28 -2.04 -12.05
CA HIS A 166 -5.45 -2.52 -10.95
C HIS A 166 -5.29 -4.04 -10.97
N THR A 167 -4.16 -4.50 -10.41
CA THR A 167 -3.95 -5.88 -10.02
C THR A 167 -4.39 -6.04 -8.58
N GLN A 168 -5.01 -7.16 -8.23
CA GLN A 168 -5.50 -7.40 -6.88
C GLN A 168 -4.81 -8.56 -6.19
N LEU A 169 -4.50 -8.39 -4.91
CA LEU A 169 -4.03 -9.43 -3.99
C LEU A 169 -4.91 -9.48 -2.75
N PHE A 170 -5.13 -10.68 -2.23
CA PHE A 170 -5.86 -10.93 -1.00
C PHE A 170 -4.91 -11.41 0.08
N LEU A 171 -4.62 -10.54 1.04
CA LEU A 171 -3.80 -10.86 2.20
C LEU A 171 -4.46 -11.97 3.03
N GLN A 172 -3.67 -12.98 3.36
CA GLN A 172 -4.10 -14.04 4.27
C GLN A 172 -3.74 -13.64 5.70
N GLY A 173 -4.60 -13.98 6.66
CA GLY A 173 -4.24 -13.89 8.06
C GLY A 173 -3.04 -14.78 8.37
N PHE A 174 -2.36 -14.49 9.47
CA PHE A 174 -1.25 -15.31 9.94
C PHE A 174 -1.74 -16.73 10.21
N ASP A 175 -1.02 -17.73 9.69
CA ASP A 175 -1.26 -19.10 10.08
C ASP A 175 -0.78 -19.35 11.53
N GLN A 176 -1.16 -20.50 12.09
CA GLN A 176 -0.84 -20.84 13.47
C GLN A 176 0.67 -20.85 13.73
N GLN A 177 1.47 -21.31 12.77
CA GLN A 177 2.92 -21.40 12.91
C GLN A 177 3.57 -20.01 12.91
N GLN A 178 3.06 -19.10 12.07
CA GLN A 178 3.47 -17.70 12.05
C GLN A 178 3.08 -16.97 13.34
N MET A 179 1.90 -17.24 13.89
CA MET A 179 1.48 -16.69 15.19
C MET A 179 2.34 -17.21 16.34
N GLU A 180 2.62 -18.51 16.39
CA GLU A 180 3.49 -19.12 17.40
C GLU A 180 4.91 -18.54 17.33
N GLY A 181 5.46 -18.39 16.12
CA GLY A 181 6.76 -17.75 15.90
C GLY A 181 6.80 -16.29 16.40
N TYR A 182 5.76 -15.51 16.11
CA TYR A 182 5.63 -14.13 16.56
C TYR A 182 5.54 -14.04 18.10
N ILE A 183 4.71 -14.88 18.73
CA ILE A 183 4.55 -14.94 20.19
C ILE A 183 5.89 -15.31 20.84
N HIS A 184 6.57 -16.34 20.34
CA HIS A 184 7.86 -16.77 20.86
C HIS A 184 8.92 -15.66 20.75
N ALA A 185 9.02 -14.98 19.62
CA ALA A 185 9.94 -13.86 19.46
C ALA A 185 9.68 -12.78 20.52
N ARG A 186 8.43 -12.37 20.70
CA ARG A 186 8.05 -11.34 21.67
C ARG A 186 8.27 -11.73 23.13
N LEU A 187 7.98 -12.98 23.50
CA LEU A 187 8.21 -13.46 24.87
C LEU A 187 9.71 -13.61 25.18
N SER A 188 10.53 -13.94 24.18
CA SER A 188 11.98 -14.04 24.33
C SER A 188 12.61 -12.68 24.65
N ASP A 189 12.10 -11.62 24.02
CA ASP A 189 12.59 -10.25 24.20
C ASP A 189 12.14 -9.65 25.55
N CYS A 190 11.01 -10.09 26.13
CA CYS A 190 10.60 -9.69 27.47
C CYS A 190 11.44 -10.28 28.62
N HIS A 191 12.30 -11.27 28.33
CA HIS A 191 13.17 -11.93 29.31
C HIS A 191 14.65 -11.52 29.20
N ARG A 192 14.97 -10.48 28.42
CA ARG A 192 16.28 -9.83 28.37
C ARG A 192 16.24 -8.45 29.01
#